data_AF-A0A2H3ILJ5-F1
#
_entry.id   AF-A0A2H3ILJ5-F1
#
_cell.length_a   1.000
_cell.length_b   1.000
_cell.length_c   1.000
_cell.angle_alpha   90.00
_cell.angle_beta   90.00
_cell.angle_gamma   90.00
#
_symmetry.space_group_name_H-M   'P 1'
#
loop_
_entity.id
_entity.type
_entity.pdbx_description
1 polymer ?
#
loop_
_entity_poly.entity_id
_entity_poly.type
_entity_poly.pdbx_seq_one_letter_code
_entity_poly.pdbx_strand_id
1 'polypeptide(L)'
;MARLVWLVTGCSSGFGWAFVKQILQRGDLVIATARRVDSLQPLKDAGAAVLQLDVTSTQATLNAIITDAIAVYGHIDVLVNNAGYIAAGAWEDTPDTEIRANFETNVFGVLKVTKAILPHFRQRRSGTSVFISSRSGWCGDPFVGPYSGTKFALEGLVESLWRETTPLGLRTLLIEPGRFRTLFLSKDHLKVRQSSIEDYADRSEAFNQMLSKEDCAQPGDVEKAVSTILDLVRREGVATGKEIPFRLPLGEDCYESIKEKCEETLRTLEEWKDVITSTSHDQIEN
;
A
#
# COMPACT_ATOMS: atom_id res chain seq x y z
N MET A 1 27.60 -1.54 3.34
CA MET A 1 26.55 -1.36 4.37
C MET A 1 26.24 -2.70 5.01
N ALA A 2 25.74 -2.72 6.25
CA ALA A 2 25.23 -3.94 6.86
C ALA A 2 24.01 -4.46 6.07
N ARG A 3 23.81 -5.79 6.09
CA ARG A 3 22.64 -6.43 5.49
C ARG A 3 21.40 -6.10 6.33
N LEU A 4 20.30 -5.73 5.68
CA LEU A 4 19.00 -5.53 6.32
C LEU A 4 18.16 -6.80 6.25
N VAL A 5 17.28 -6.99 7.23
CA VAL A 5 16.25 -8.05 7.21
C VAL A 5 14.88 -7.47 6.87
N TRP A 6 14.28 -7.98 5.81
CA TRP A 6 13.00 -7.54 5.28
C TRP A 6 11.90 -8.57 5.52
N LEU A 7 10.71 -8.13 5.92
CA LEU A 7 9.49 -8.90 5.90
C LEU A 7 8.53 -8.28 4.89
N VAL A 8 8.12 -9.05 3.87
CA VAL A 8 7.25 -8.57 2.80
C VAL A 8 5.94 -9.36 2.81
N THR A 9 4.82 -8.65 2.79
CA THR A 9 3.47 -9.26 2.71
C THR A 9 2.99 -9.36 1.28
N GLY A 10 2.36 -10.48 0.89
CA GLY A 10 1.75 -10.65 -0.43
C GLY A 10 2.76 -10.81 -1.57
N CYS A 11 3.67 -11.78 -1.45
CA CYS A 11 4.80 -11.97 -2.37
C CYS A 11 4.54 -12.88 -3.58
N SER A 12 3.32 -13.37 -3.78
CA SER A 12 3.02 -14.33 -4.86
C SER A 12 3.06 -13.71 -6.26
N SER A 13 3.03 -12.38 -6.39
CA SER A 13 3.00 -11.67 -7.67
C SER A 13 3.37 -10.18 -7.49
N GLY A 14 3.42 -9.44 -8.61
CA GLY A 14 3.47 -7.97 -8.63
C GLY A 14 4.64 -7.35 -7.84
N PHE A 15 4.36 -6.27 -7.11
CA PHE A 15 5.34 -5.58 -6.27
C PHE A 15 5.99 -6.51 -5.26
N GLY A 16 5.22 -7.32 -4.54
CA GLY A 16 5.74 -8.23 -3.53
C GLY A 16 6.78 -9.21 -4.07
N TRP A 17 6.56 -9.74 -5.28
CA TRP A 17 7.53 -10.59 -5.96
C TRP A 17 8.81 -9.83 -6.36
N ALA A 18 8.64 -8.66 -6.98
CA ALA A 18 9.76 -7.82 -7.40
C ALA A 18 10.61 -7.35 -6.20
N PHE A 19 9.98 -7.01 -5.07
CA PHE A 19 10.66 -6.71 -3.80
C PHE A 19 11.58 -7.85 -3.41
N VAL A 20 11.05 -9.07 -3.28
CA VAL A 20 11.83 -10.22 -2.81
C VAL A 20 13.04 -10.47 -3.70
N LYS A 21 12.84 -10.47 -5.03
CA LYS A 21 13.95 -10.65 -5.98
C LYS A 21 15.03 -9.58 -5.84
N GLN A 22 14.65 -8.30 -5.81
CA GLN A 22 15.63 -7.22 -5.76
C GLN A 22 16.31 -7.10 -4.39
N ILE A 23 15.61 -7.40 -3.30
CA ILE A 23 16.20 -7.44 -1.95
C ILE A 23 17.32 -8.49 -1.91
N LEU A 24 17.06 -9.70 -2.42
CA LEU A 24 18.07 -10.77 -2.52
C LEU A 24 19.24 -10.35 -3.42
N GLN A 25 18.98 -9.71 -4.56
CA GLN A 25 20.03 -9.21 -5.47
C GLN A 25 20.93 -8.15 -4.81
N ARG A 26 20.39 -7.33 -3.89
CA ARG A 26 21.16 -6.36 -3.10
C ARG A 26 21.91 -6.99 -1.92
N GLY A 27 21.79 -8.31 -1.72
CA GLY A 27 22.45 -9.07 -0.66
C GLY A 27 21.80 -8.94 0.71
N ASP A 28 20.62 -8.35 0.80
CA ASP A 28 19.82 -8.30 2.02
C ASP A 28 19.09 -9.63 2.25
N LEU A 29 18.55 -9.82 3.46
CA LEU A 29 17.78 -11.00 3.84
C LEU A 29 16.30 -10.68 3.74
N VAL A 30 15.48 -11.65 3.29
CA VAL A 30 14.05 -11.43 3.11
C VAL A 30 13.23 -12.64 3.53
N ILE A 31 12.12 -12.33 4.21
CA ILE A 31 11.04 -13.23 4.57
C ILE A 31 9.86 -12.86 3.68
N ALA A 32 9.59 -13.70 2.68
CA ALA A 32 8.48 -13.54 1.76
C ALA A 32 7.24 -14.24 2.33
N THR A 33 6.07 -13.59 2.26
CA THR A 33 4.85 -14.19 2.82
C THR A 33 3.69 -14.17 1.83
N ALA A 34 2.85 -15.20 1.92
CA ALA A 34 1.62 -15.33 1.14
C ALA A 34 0.64 -16.27 1.84
N ARG A 35 -0.63 -16.25 1.41
CA ARG A 35 -1.66 -17.16 1.91
C ARG A 35 -1.35 -18.62 1.57
N ARG A 36 -0.74 -18.88 0.41
CA ARG A 36 -0.34 -20.21 -0.05
C ARG A 36 1.18 -20.24 -0.19
N VAL A 37 1.87 -20.97 0.69
CA VAL A 37 3.34 -21.02 0.69
C VAL A 37 3.90 -21.60 -0.59
N ASP A 38 3.20 -22.57 -1.20
CA ASP A 38 3.65 -23.19 -2.47
C ASP A 38 3.81 -22.19 -3.61
N SER A 39 3.03 -21.09 -3.61
CA SER A 39 3.18 -20.01 -4.60
C SER A 39 4.51 -19.25 -4.47
N LEU A 40 5.22 -19.43 -3.37
CA LEU A 40 6.51 -18.80 -3.09
C LEU A 40 7.69 -19.73 -3.38
N GLN A 41 7.48 -20.95 -3.88
CA GLN A 41 8.56 -21.91 -4.11
C GLN A 41 9.71 -21.32 -4.97
N PRO A 42 9.47 -20.60 -6.07
CA PRO A 42 10.56 -20.00 -6.83
C PRO A 42 11.34 -18.91 -6.07
N LEU A 43 10.67 -18.19 -5.15
CA LEU A 43 11.34 -17.20 -4.30
C LEU A 43 12.16 -17.88 -3.20
N LYS A 44 11.67 -19.01 -2.67
CA LYS A 44 12.43 -19.85 -1.74
C LYS A 44 13.69 -20.41 -2.40
N ASP A 45 13.56 -20.91 -3.62
CA ASP A 45 14.68 -21.44 -4.41
C ASP A 45 15.72 -20.35 -4.73
N ALA A 46 15.27 -19.09 -4.86
CA ALA A 46 16.14 -17.93 -5.02
C ALA A 46 16.83 -17.48 -3.71
N GLY A 47 16.49 -18.06 -2.56
CA GLY A 47 17.14 -17.82 -1.27
C GLY A 47 16.32 -17.05 -0.24
N ALA A 48 15.03 -16.77 -0.49
CA ALA A 48 14.15 -16.17 0.51
C ALA A 48 13.74 -17.19 1.59
N ALA A 49 13.61 -16.73 2.83
CA ALA A 49 12.77 -17.43 3.80
C ALA A 49 11.30 -17.23 3.40
N VAL A 50 10.45 -18.24 3.59
CA VAL A 50 9.03 -18.17 3.25
C VAL A 50 8.16 -18.52 4.44
N LEU A 51 7.09 -17.77 4.66
CA LEU A 51 6.09 -18.03 5.70
C LEU A 51 4.67 -17.91 5.16
N GLN A 52 3.77 -18.74 5.70
CA GLN A 52 2.35 -18.56 5.46
C GLN A 52 1.85 -17.37 6.28
N LEU A 53 1.22 -16.41 5.61
CA LEU A 53 0.59 -15.28 6.28
C LEU A 53 -0.64 -14.85 5.50
N ASP A 54 -1.81 -14.94 6.15
CA ASP A 54 -3.02 -14.26 5.71
C ASP A 54 -3.25 -13.02 6.58
N VAL A 55 -3.19 -11.84 5.98
CA VAL A 55 -3.36 -10.57 6.69
C VAL A 55 -4.75 -10.44 7.32
N THR A 56 -5.75 -11.19 6.84
CA THR A 56 -7.09 -11.19 7.43
C THR A 56 -7.20 -12.05 8.69
N SER A 57 -6.14 -12.79 9.06
CA SER A 57 -6.11 -13.63 10.27
C SER A 57 -6.36 -12.82 11.55
N THR A 58 -6.66 -13.53 12.64
CA THR A 58 -6.84 -12.92 13.95
C THR A 58 -5.53 -12.27 14.43
N GLN A 59 -5.64 -11.24 15.28
CA GLN A 59 -4.45 -10.56 15.82
C GLN A 59 -3.51 -11.54 16.55
N ALA A 60 -4.05 -12.52 17.30
CA ALA A 60 -3.25 -13.52 17.99
C ALA A 60 -2.42 -14.38 17.02
N THR A 61 -3.03 -14.79 15.90
CA THR A 61 -2.35 -15.55 14.84
C THR A 61 -1.23 -14.71 14.20
N LEU A 62 -1.52 -13.45 13.87
CA LEU A 62 -0.52 -12.56 13.28
C LEU A 62 0.63 -12.25 14.25
N ASN A 63 0.36 -12.11 15.56
CA ASN A 63 1.41 -11.94 16.56
C ASN A 63 2.36 -13.16 16.61
N ALA A 64 1.81 -14.38 16.53
CA ALA A 64 2.60 -15.61 16.49
C ALA A 64 3.46 -15.68 15.22
N ILE A 65 2.85 -15.46 14.05
CA ILE A 65 3.58 -15.47 12.76
C ILE A 65 4.69 -14.41 12.72
N ILE A 66 4.45 -13.21 13.27
CA ILE A 66 5.49 -12.17 13.34
C ILE A 66 6.61 -12.55 14.31
N THR A 67 6.29 -13.25 15.40
CA THR A 67 7.30 -13.80 16.32
C THR A 67 8.18 -14.83 15.59
N ASP A 68 7.57 -15.74 14.83
CA ASP A 68 8.28 -16.72 14.02
C ASP A 68 9.14 -16.03 12.95
N ALA A 69 8.61 -15.00 12.28
CA ALA A 69 9.35 -14.21 11.30
C ALA A 69 10.58 -13.53 11.92
N ILE A 70 10.45 -12.93 13.11
CA ILE A 70 11.58 -12.34 13.84
C ILE A 70 12.63 -13.41 14.15
N ALA A 71 12.21 -14.61 14.55
CA ALA A 71 13.13 -15.70 14.92
C ALA A 71 13.98 -16.20 13.74
N VAL A 72 13.53 -16.10 12.49
CA VAL A 72 14.27 -16.57 11.30
C VAL A 72 15.68 -15.96 11.22
N TYR A 73 15.81 -14.66 11.45
CA TYR A 73 17.08 -13.94 11.37
C TYR A 73 17.40 -13.15 12.66
N GLY A 74 16.65 -13.43 13.74
CA GLY A 74 16.76 -12.78 15.05
C GLY A 74 16.21 -11.34 15.13
N HIS A 75 15.87 -10.73 14.00
CA HIS A 75 15.29 -9.39 13.91
C HIS A 75 14.69 -9.14 12.52
N ILE A 76 13.83 -8.13 12.42
CA ILE A 76 13.35 -7.53 11.17
C ILE A 76 13.69 -6.03 11.20
N ASP A 77 14.29 -5.49 10.15
CA ASP A 77 14.57 -4.05 10.00
C ASP A 77 13.49 -3.33 9.20
N VAL A 78 12.88 -4.02 8.24
CA VAL A 78 11.91 -3.41 7.32
C VAL A 78 10.69 -4.30 7.19
N LEU A 79 9.50 -3.73 7.44
CA LEU A 79 8.22 -4.33 7.09
C LEU A 79 7.70 -3.65 5.82
N VAL A 80 7.33 -4.44 4.81
CA VAL A 80 6.60 -3.97 3.62
C VAL A 80 5.17 -4.49 3.67
N ASN A 81 4.24 -3.60 4.00
CA ASN A 81 2.80 -3.79 3.92
C ASN A 81 2.37 -3.64 2.46
N ASN A 82 2.44 -4.73 1.70
CA ASN A 82 2.14 -4.81 0.27
C ASN A 82 0.88 -5.63 -0.05
N ALA A 83 0.48 -6.58 0.80
CA ALA A 83 -0.70 -7.39 0.55
C ALA A 83 -1.97 -6.52 0.38
N GLY A 84 -2.67 -6.71 -0.74
CA GLY A 84 -3.90 -5.99 -1.06
C GLY A 84 -4.48 -6.42 -2.40
N TYR A 85 -5.71 -5.99 -2.69
CA TYR A 85 -6.38 -6.26 -3.97
C TYR A 85 -7.40 -5.17 -4.32
N ILE A 86 -7.80 -5.10 -5.59
CA ILE A 86 -8.84 -4.18 -6.07
C ILE A 86 -10.19 -4.88 -6.05
N ALA A 87 -11.17 -4.22 -5.43
CA ALA A 87 -12.59 -4.52 -5.62
C ALA A 87 -13.20 -3.42 -6.49
N ALA A 88 -13.81 -3.81 -7.61
CA ALA A 88 -14.39 -2.92 -8.59
C ALA A 88 -15.83 -3.30 -8.94
N GLY A 89 -16.71 -2.32 -8.98
CA GLY A 89 -18.13 -2.45 -9.26
C GLY A 89 -18.87 -1.14 -9.03
N ALA A 90 -20.09 -1.03 -9.57
CA ALA A 90 -20.97 0.09 -9.26
C ALA A 90 -21.33 0.06 -7.77
N TRP A 91 -21.53 1.23 -7.15
CA TRP A 91 -21.86 1.32 -5.73
C TRP A 91 -23.14 0.57 -5.38
N GLU A 92 -24.18 0.72 -6.20
CA GLU A 92 -25.48 0.06 -6.00
C GLU A 92 -25.44 -1.46 -6.19
N ASP A 93 -24.53 -1.96 -7.04
CA ASP A 93 -24.39 -3.40 -7.32
C ASP A 93 -23.42 -4.12 -6.38
N THR A 94 -22.54 -3.38 -5.69
CA THR A 94 -21.46 -4.00 -4.91
C THR A 94 -21.99 -4.47 -3.56
N PRO A 95 -21.97 -5.78 -3.25
CA PRO A 95 -22.47 -6.27 -1.97
C PRO A 95 -21.62 -5.76 -0.80
N ASP A 96 -22.27 -5.42 0.31
CA ASP A 96 -21.60 -5.04 1.56
C ASP A 96 -20.49 -6.01 2.00
N THR A 97 -20.68 -7.31 1.75
CA THR A 97 -19.69 -8.34 2.07
C THR A 97 -18.40 -8.17 1.29
N GLU A 98 -18.45 -7.71 0.04
CA GLU A 98 -17.26 -7.43 -0.78
C GLU A 98 -16.56 -6.15 -0.33
N ILE A 99 -17.33 -5.12 0.01
CA ILE A 99 -16.79 -3.86 0.57
C ILE A 99 -16.05 -4.18 1.88
N ARG A 100 -16.69 -4.87 2.81
CA ARG A 100 -16.08 -5.29 4.09
C ARG A 100 -14.84 -6.16 3.86
N ALA A 101 -14.90 -7.13 2.96
CA ALA A 101 -13.74 -7.97 2.65
C ALA A 101 -12.56 -7.18 2.07
N ASN A 102 -12.81 -6.09 1.34
CA ASN A 102 -11.76 -5.23 0.83
C ASN A 102 -11.11 -4.43 1.96
N PHE A 103 -11.91 -3.85 2.87
CA PHE A 103 -11.42 -3.20 4.09
C PHE A 103 -10.65 -4.16 5.01
N GLU A 104 -11.13 -5.39 5.20
CA GLU A 104 -10.45 -6.43 5.99
C GLU A 104 -9.04 -6.71 5.49
N THR A 105 -8.81 -6.69 4.19
CA THR A 105 -7.48 -6.93 3.62
C THR A 105 -6.64 -5.66 3.56
N ASN A 106 -7.15 -4.62 2.89
CA ASN A 106 -6.37 -3.44 2.54
C ASN A 106 -6.19 -2.46 3.71
N VAL A 107 -7.02 -2.55 4.75
CA VAL A 107 -6.95 -1.67 5.94
C VAL A 107 -6.66 -2.49 7.19
N PHE A 108 -7.63 -3.30 7.65
CA PHE A 108 -7.50 -3.98 8.94
C PHE A 108 -6.36 -5.00 8.95
N GLY A 109 -6.13 -5.70 7.85
CA GLY A 109 -4.99 -6.62 7.72
C GLY A 109 -3.65 -5.91 7.85
N VAL A 110 -3.49 -4.78 7.16
CA VAL A 110 -2.31 -3.92 7.24
C VAL A 110 -2.08 -3.42 8.67
N LEU A 111 -3.15 -2.97 9.35
CA LEU A 111 -3.08 -2.54 10.75
C LEU A 111 -2.67 -3.67 11.69
N LYS A 112 -3.25 -4.86 11.54
CA LYS A 112 -2.96 -6.00 12.43
C LYS A 112 -1.50 -6.47 12.30
N VAL A 113 -0.97 -6.54 11.06
CA VAL A 113 0.44 -6.88 10.81
C VAL A 113 1.37 -5.80 11.38
N THR A 114 1.04 -4.52 11.13
CA THR A 114 1.82 -3.39 11.66
C THR A 114 1.84 -3.40 13.19
N LYS A 115 0.68 -3.59 13.83
CA LYS A 115 0.55 -3.69 15.29
C LYS A 115 1.37 -4.84 15.87
N ALA A 116 1.47 -5.96 15.15
CA ALA A 116 2.26 -7.11 15.60
C ALA A 116 3.78 -6.84 15.56
N ILE A 117 4.29 -6.05 14.59
CA ILE A 117 5.74 -5.75 14.49
C ILE A 117 6.16 -4.55 15.35
N LEU A 118 5.27 -3.59 15.62
CA LEU A 118 5.62 -2.32 16.29
C LEU A 118 6.36 -2.50 17.64
N PRO A 119 6.01 -3.45 18.51
CA PRO A 119 6.76 -3.67 19.76
C PRO A 119 8.23 -4.00 19.51
N HIS A 120 8.54 -4.80 18.49
CA HIS A 120 9.91 -5.17 18.09
C HIS A 120 10.69 -3.95 17.61
N PHE A 121 10.09 -3.15 16.71
CA PHE A 121 10.71 -1.90 16.23
C PHE A 121 10.94 -0.90 17.37
N ARG A 122 9.93 -0.69 18.22
CA ARG A 122 10.00 0.22 19.36
C ARG A 122 11.11 -0.17 20.35
N GLN A 123 11.23 -1.45 20.71
CA GLN A 123 12.27 -1.93 21.63
C GLN A 123 13.68 -1.70 21.05
N ARG A 124 13.85 -1.88 19.75
CA ARG A 124 15.13 -1.63 19.05
C ARG A 124 15.39 -0.17 18.75
N ARG A 125 14.40 0.71 18.95
CA ARG A 125 14.42 2.13 18.53
C ARG A 125 14.82 2.30 17.06
N SER A 126 14.50 1.31 16.24
CA SER A 126 14.86 1.23 14.83
C SER A 126 13.90 0.28 14.12
N GLY A 127 13.55 0.67 12.90
CA GLY A 127 12.64 -0.09 12.04
C GLY A 127 12.03 0.83 11.00
N THR A 128 11.81 0.31 9.80
CA THR A 128 11.12 1.02 8.71
C THR A 128 9.84 0.27 8.34
N SER A 129 8.71 0.96 8.35
CA SER A 129 7.46 0.44 7.80
C SER A 129 7.20 1.10 6.44
N VAL A 130 7.13 0.28 5.39
CA VAL A 130 6.76 0.71 4.04
C VAL A 130 5.31 0.27 3.79
N PHE A 131 4.45 1.23 3.46
CA PHE A 131 3.05 1.00 3.13
C PHE A 131 2.83 1.22 1.65
N ILE A 132 2.34 0.20 0.94
CA ILE A 132 1.96 0.33 -0.46
C ILE A 132 0.50 0.82 -0.50
N SER A 133 0.33 2.13 -0.62
CA SER A 133 -0.96 2.78 -0.86
C SER A 133 -1.31 2.74 -2.35
N SER A 134 -1.79 3.84 -2.92
CA SER A 134 -2.11 4.02 -4.33
C SER A 134 -2.39 5.50 -4.59
N ARG A 135 -2.30 5.92 -5.85
CA ARG A 135 -2.98 7.13 -6.35
C ARG A 135 -4.41 7.26 -5.84
N SER A 136 -5.13 6.14 -5.69
CA SER A 136 -6.51 6.11 -5.20
C SER A 136 -6.68 6.49 -3.73
N GLY A 137 -5.61 6.77 -2.98
CA GLY A 137 -5.67 7.42 -1.67
C GLY A 137 -5.85 8.94 -1.73
N TRP A 138 -5.66 9.54 -2.92
CA TRP A 138 -5.85 10.97 -3.18
C TRP A 138 -7.12 11.27 -3.97
N CYS A 139 -7.46 10.42 -4.94
CA CYS A 139 -8.65 10.63 -5.76
C CYS A 139 -9.45 9.33 -5.96
N GLY A 140 -10.78 9.46 -5.93
CA GLY A 140 -11.69 8.37 -6.25
C GLY A 140 -12.00 8.34 -7.74
N ASP A 141 -11.99 7.15 -8.34
CA ASP A 141 -12.43 6.94 -9.72
C ASP A 141 -13.76 6.17 -9.75
N PRO A 142 -14.57 6.30 -10.82
CA PRO A 142 -15.77 5.50 -10.98
C PRO A 142 -15.48 3.99 -10.88
N PHE A 143 -16.44 3.26 -10.31
CA PHE A 143 -16.39 1.79 -10.16
C PHE A 143 -15.28 1.22 -9.28
N VAL A 144 -14.46 2.04 -8.61
CA VAL A 144 -13.45 1.56 -7.63
C VAL A 144 -13.69 2.12 -6.23
N GLY A 145 -14.92 2.53 -5.94
CA GLY A 145 -15.34 3.14 -4.67
C GLY A 145 -14.84 2.40 -3.42
N PRO A 146 -15.07 1.07 -3.29
CA PRO A 146 -14.56 0.30 -2.16
C PRO A 146 -13.03 0.38 -2.05
N TYR A 147 -12.31 0.17 -3.16
CA TYR A 147 -10.85 0.21 -3.18
C TYR A 147 -10.30 1.60 -2.83
N SER A 148 -10.78 2.66 -3.46
CA SER A 148 -10.44 4.04 -3.12
C SER A 148 -10.70 4.31 -1.65
N GLY A 149 -11.89 3.97 -1.14
CA GLY A 149 -12.24 4.09 0.28
C GLY A 149 -11.22 3.41 1.20
N THR A 150 -10.74 2.21 0.87
CA THR A 150 -9.69 1.54 1.65
C THR A 150 -8.36 2.29 1.63
N LYS A 151 -7.97 2.88 0.49
CA LYS A 151 -6.69 3.60 0.38
C LYS A 151 -6.74 4.94 1.09
N PHE A 152 -7.81 5.73 0.94
CA PHE A 152 -8.02 6.93 1.75
C PHE A 152 -7.97 6.63 3.25
N ALA A 153 -8.68 5.60 3.70
CA ALA A 153 -8.68 5.19 5.11
C ALA A 153 -7.28 4.77 5.58
N LEU A 154 -6.57 3.96 4.79
CA LEU A 154 -5.21 3.53 5.09
C LEU A 154 -4.26 4.71 5.24
N GLU A 155 -4.29 5.68 4.33
CA GLU A 155 -3.38 6.84 4.38
C GLU A 155 -3.60 7.72 5.60
N GLY A 156 -4.85 8.00 5.97
CA GLY A 156 -5.16 8.76 7.18
C GLY A 156 -4.65 8.05 8.44
N LEU A 157 -4.88 6.74 8.54
CA LEU A 157 -4.40 5.92 9.67
C LEU A 157 -2.87 5.88 9.74
N VAL A 158 -2.20 5.71 8.61
CA VAL A 158 -0.73 5.63 8.54
C VAL A 158 -0.09 6.99 8.80
N GLU A 159 -0.72 8.10 8.41
CA GLU A 159 -0.24 9.44 8.77
C GLU A 159 -0.26 9.68 10.27
N SER A 160 -1.34 9.31 10.96
CA SER A 160 -1.39 9.37 12.43
C SER A 160 -0.31 8.49 13.05
N LEU A 161 -0.16 7.24 12.60
CA LEU A 161 0.89 6.32 13.07
C LEU A 161 2.30 6.91 12.88
N TRP A 162 2.58 7.51 11.72
CA TRP A 162 3.87 8.12 11.43
C TRP A 162 4.22 9.23 12.43
N ARG A 163 3.25 10.10 12.76
CA ARG A 163 3.43 11.17 13.74
C ARG A 163 3.68 10.62 15.15
N GLU A 164 3.03 9.52 15.52
CA GLU A 164 3.25 8.84 16.82
C GLU A 164 4.62 8.15 16.92
N THR A 165 5.07 7.54 15.83
CA THR A 165 6.23 6.63 15.84
C THR A 165 7.55 7.31 15.48
N THR A 166 7.52 8.45 14.77
CA THR A 166 8.73 9.22 14.43
C THR A 166 9.55 9.63 15.65
N PRO A 167 8.96 10.17 16.75
CA PRO A 167 9.71 10.47 17.98
C PRO A 167 10.36 9.26 18.65
N LEU A 168 9.91 8.04 18.32
CA LEU A 168 10.48 6.79 18.82
C LEU A 168 11.71 6.32 18.02
N GLY A 169 12.09 7.05 16.95
CA GLY A 169 13.18 6.69 16.05
C GLY A 169 12.77 5.74 14.92
N LEU A 170 11.47 5.51 14.72
CA LEU A 170 10.96 4.64 13.66
C LEU A 170 10.75 5.45 12.37
N ARG A 171 10.91 4.78 11.22
CA ARG A 171 10.67 5.38 9.91
C ARG A 171 9.41 4.80 9.29
N THR A 172 8.66 5.65 8.61
CA THR A 172 7.49 5.25 7.84
C THR A 172 7.60 5.84 6.43
N LEU A 173 7.35 5.01 5.41
CA LEU A 173 7.23 5.42 4.01
C LEU A 173 5.85 5.01 3.50
N LEU A 174 5.08 5.98 3.02
CA LEU A 174 3.81 5.77 2.33
C LEU A 174 4.06 5.94 0.83
N ILE A 175 4.03 4.82 0.11
CA ILE A 175 4.27 4.81 -1.34
C ILE A 175 2.93 4.80 -2.05
N GLU A 176 2.75 5.73 -2.99
CA GLU A 176 1.48 5.94 -3.70
C GLU A 176 1.69 5.61 -5.19
N PRO A 177 1.70 4.32 -5.56
CA PRO A 177 1.87 3.93 -6.95
C PRO A 177 0.63 4.23 -7.79
N GLY A 178 0.87 4.63 -9.03
CA GLY A 178 -0.14 4.72 -10.09
C GLY A 178 -0.39 3.34 -10.71
N ARG A 179 -0.65 3.32 -12.02
CA ARG A 179 -0.84 2.09 -12.78
C ARG A 179 0.52 1.47 -13.12
N PHE A 180 0.90 0.41 -12.40
CA PHE A 180 2.13 -0.34 -12.64
C PHE A 180 1.89 -1.72 -13.24
N ARG A 181 2.80 -2.11 -14.13
CA ARG A 181 2.74 -3.38 -14.84
C ARG A 181 2.99 -4.54 -13.89
N THR A 182 1.89 -5.16 -13.49
CA THR A 182 1.84 -6.27 -12.54
C THR A 182 0.61 -7.11 -12.84
N LEU A 183 0.53 -8.30 -12.25
CA LEU A 183 -0.69 -9.13 -12.25
C LEU A 183 -1.79 -8.54 -11.34
N PHE A 184 -1.68 -7.29 -10.89
CA PHE A 184 -2.67 -6.67 -10.01
C PHE A 184 -4.03 -6.46 -10.69
N LEU A 185 -4.04 -6.38 -12.04
CA LEU A 185 -5.28 -6.40 -12.85
C LEU A 185 -5.67 -7.81 -13.32
N SER A 186 -4.89 -8.84 -12.98
CA SER A 186 -5.25 -10.22 -13.32
C SER A 186 -6.43 -10.72 -12.49
N LYS A 187 -7.11 -11.75 -12.99
CA LYS A 187 -8.32 -12.34 -12.37
C LYS A 187 -8.15 -12.76 -10.90
N ASP A 188 -6.92 -13.07 -10.46
CA ASP A 188 -6.64 -13.48 -9.07
C ASP A 188 -6.55 -12.30 -8.08
N HIS A 189 -6.34 -11.09 -8.59
CA HIS A 189 -6.11 -9.86 -7.80
C HIS A 189 -7.13 -8.75 -8.05
N LEU A 190 -7.97 -8.94 -9.06
CA LEU A 190 -9.01 -8.02 -9.45
C LEU A 190 -10.37 -8.71 -9.32
N LYS A 191 -11.18 -8.23 -8.37
CA LYS A 191 -12.59 -8.63 -8.27
C LYS A 191 -13.44 -7.60 -8.96
N VAL A 192 -13.77 -7.86 -10.23
CA VAL A 192 -14.66 -7.02 -11.03
C VAL A 192 -16.07 -7.54 -10.98
N ARG A 193 -17.02 -6.63 -10.83
CA ARG A 193 -18.45 -6.88 -11.01
C ARG A 193 -18.96 -6.05 -12.20
N GLN A 194 -19.47 -6.75 -13.22
CA GLN A 194 -20.31 -6.11 -14.22
C GLN A 194 -21.61 -5.69 -13.56
N SER A 195 -22.00 -4.44 -13.76
CA SER A 195 -23.28 -3.94 -13.25
C SER A 195 -24.46 -4.69 -13.85
N SER A 196 -25.45 -4.99 -13.01
CA SER A 196 -26.74 -5.56 -13.44
C SER A 196 -27.82 -4.51 -13.64
N ILE A 197 -27.52 -3.25 -13.29
CA ILE A 197 -28.41 -2.09 -13.38
C ILE A 197 -28.22 -1.44 -14.74
N GLU A 198 -29.30 -1.29 -15.49
CA GLU A 198 -29.29 -0.79 -16.88
C GLU A 198 -28.58 0.57 -17.00
N ASP A 199 -28.82 1.49 -16.06
CA ASP A 199 -28.22 2.83 -16.04
C ASP A 199 -26.69 2.84 -15.91
N TYR A 200 -26.09 1.74 -15.43
CA TYR A 200 -24.65 1.60 -15.25
C TYR A 200 -24.00 0.58 -16.19
N ALA A 201 -24.79 -0.22 -16.92
CA ALA A 201 -24.31 -1.36 -17.69
C ALA A 201 -23.23 -0.97 -18.70
N ASP A 202 -23.49 0.03 -19.56
CA ASP A 202 -22.55 0.47 -20.60
C ASP A 202 -21.25 1.02 -20.01
N ARG A 203 -21.36 1.84 -18.95
CA ARG A 203 -20.18 2.44 -18.29
C ARG A 203 -19.37 1.40 -17.52
N SER A 204 -20.05 0.45 -16.88
CA SER A 204 -19.41 -0.67 -16.20
C SER A 204 -18.70 -1.59 -17.19
N GLU A 205 -19.32 -1.88 -18.34
CA GLU A 205 -18.69 -2.68 -19.39
C GLU A 205 -17.45 -1.98 -19.95
N ALA A 206 -17.55 -0.70 -20.29
CA ALA A 206 -16.42 0.09 -20.79
C ALA A 206 -15.25 0.11 -19.79
N PHE A 207 -15.55 0.26 -18.50
CA PHE A 207 -14.56 0.21 -17.43
C PHE A 207 -13.90 -1.17 -17.32
N ASN A 208 -14.68 -2.24 -17.39
CA ASN A 208 -14.18 -3.62 -17.33
C ASN A 208 -13.30 -3.96 -18.54
N GLN A 209 -13.68 -3.48 -19.72
CA GLN A 209 -12.87 -3.59 -20.94
C GLN A 209 -11.57 -2.78 -20.82
N MET A 210 -11.60 -1.58 -20.23
CA MET A 210 -10.40 -0.78 -19.96
C MET A 210 -9.44 -1.53 -19.05
N LEU A 211 -9.90 -2.04 -17.89
CA LEU A 211 -9.07 -2.82 -16.98
C LEU A 211 -8.47 -4.06 -17.65
N SER A 212 -9.25 -4.77 -18.46
CA SER A 212 -8.77 -5.94 -19.19
C SER A 212 -7.74 -5.60 -20.25
N LYS A 213 -7.85 -4.43 -20.92
CA LYS A 213 -6.85 -3.96 -21.90
C LYS A 213 -5.58 -3.49 -21.23
N GLU A 214 -5.68 -2.95 -20.02
CA GLU A 214 -4.55 -2.47 -19.24
C GLU A 214 -3.77 -3.58 -18.54
N ASP A 215 -4.33 -4.80 -18.40
CA ASP A 215 -3.61 -5.92 -17.80
C ASP A 215 -2.31 -6.21 -18.56
N CYS A 216 -1.19 -6.21 -17.85
CA CYS A 216 0.18 -6.26 -18.39
C CYS A 216 0.57 -5.14 -19.37
N ALA A 217 -0.27 -4.11 -19.58
CA ALA A 217 -0.01 -2.97 -20.46
C ALA A 217 0.10 -1.64 -19.71
N GLN A 218 0.02 -1.66 -18.37
CA GLN A 218 0.14 -0.47 -17.54
C GLN A 218 1.47 0.27 -17.80
N PRO A 219 1.49 1.62 -17.67
CA PRO A 219 2.64 2.45 -18.02
C PRO A 219 3.80 2.34 -17.04
N GLY A 220 3.52 2.11 -15.75
CA GLY A 220 4.54 2.02 -14.72
C GLY A 220 5.35 0.73 -14.79
N ASP A 221 6.66 0.84 -14.54
CA ASP A 221 7.60 -0.29 -14.45
C ASP A 221 7.81 -0.70 -12.98
N VAL A 222 7.31 -1.89 -12.61
CA VAL A 222 7.39 -2.39 -11.23
C VAL A 222 8.83 -2.57 -10.75
N GLU A 223 9.75 -2.96 -11.63
CA GLU A 223 11.14 -3.17 -11.26
C GLU A 223 11.80 -1.83 -10.91
N LYS A 224 11.52 -0.77 -11.67
CA LYS A 224 12.00 0.59 -11.36
C LYS A 224 11.41 1.14 -10.07
N ALA A 225 10.11 0.93 -9.84
CA ALA A 225 9.45 1.39 -8.62
C ALA A 225 10.02 0.70 -7.37
N VAL A 226 10.16 -0.63 -7.39
CA VAL A 226 10.79 -1.37 -6.29
C VAL A 226 12.22 -0.90 -6.06
N SER A 227 13.02 -0.73 -7.11
CA SER A 227 14.40 -0.24 -6.97
C SER A 227 14.44 1.13 -6.30
N THR A 228 13.55 2.04 -6.68
CA THR A 228 13.40 3.35 -6.01
C THR A 228 13.01 3.19 -4.54
N ILE A 229 12.08 2.31 -4.19
CA ILE A 229 11.67 2.11 -2.80
C ILE A 229 12.82 1.55 -1.96
N LEU A 230 13.60 0.60 -2.50
CA LEU A 230 14.79 0.07 -1.83
C LEU A 230 15.85 1.17 -1.60
N ASP A 231 16.06 2.04 -2.59
CA ASP A 231 16.93 3.21 -2.48
C ASP A 231 16.49 4.15 -1.34
N LEU A 232 15.19 4.41 -1.21
CA LEU A 232 14.63 5.23 -0.11
C LEU A 232 14.89 4.60 1.26
N VAL A 233 14.61 3.30 1.41
CA VAL A 233 14.81 2.63 2.70
C VAL A 233 16.28 2.63 3.11
N ARG A 234 17.19 2.39 2.15
CA ARG A 234 18.64 2.35 2.38
C ARG A 234 19.32 3.72 2.35
N ARG A 235 18.61 4.77 1.95
CA ARG A 235 19.14 6.14 1.73
C ARG A 235 20.32 6.14 0.74
N GLU A 236 20.20 5.37 -0.32
CA GLU A 236 21.19 5.24 -1.39
C GLU A 236 20.57 5.60 -2.75
N GLY A 237 21.36 5.53 -3.82
CA GLY A 237 20.87 5.75 -5.19
C GLY A 237 20.10 7.07 -5.32
N VAL A 238 18.84 7.01 -5.76
CA VAL A 238 17.98 8.19 -5.97
C VAL A 238 17.68 8.99 -4.70
N ALA A 239 17.90 8.40 -3.52
CA ALA A 239 17.68 8.99 -2.20
C ALA A 239 18.95 9.65 -1.61
N THR A 240 20.11 9.50 -2.26
CA THR A 240 21.38 10.05 -1.76
C THR A 240 21.31 11.56 -1.59
N GLY A 241 21.61 12.06 -0.39
CA GLY A 241 21.63 13.49 -0.08
C GLY A 241 20.26 14.17 -0.02
N LYS A 242 19.16 13.41 -0.05
CA LYS A 242 17.80 13.96 0.02
C LYS A 242 17.14 13.66 1.36
N GLU A 243 16.34 14.62 1.82
CA GLU A 243 15.32 14.33 2.83
C GLU A 243 14.25 13.43 2.20
N ILE A 244 13.93 12.34 2.88
CA ILE A 244 12.96 11.37 2.38
C ILE A 244 11.58 11.78 2.89
N PRO A 245 10.62 12.08 2.00
CA PRO A 245 9.29 12.48 2.42
C PRO A 245 8.53 11.28 3.02
N PHE A 246 7.55 11.59 3.87
CA PHE A 246 6.62 10.57 4.39
C PHE A 246 5.81 9.92 3.26
N ARG A 247 5.30 10.73 2.31
CA ARG A 247 4.55 10.28 1.14
C ARG A 247 5.39 10.39 -0.12
N LEU A 248 5.35 9.39 -0.98
CA LEU A 248 5.97 9.46 -2.30
C LEU A 248 5.08 8.83 -3.38
N PRO A 249 4.47 9.66 -4.24
CA PRO A 249 3.86 9.19 -5.48
C PRO A 249 4.89 8.67 -6.46
N LEU A 250 4.56 7.55 -7.12
CA LEU A 250 5.37 6.98 -8.19
C LEU A 250 4.49 6.77 -9.43
N GLY A 251 4.91 7.33 -10.57
CA GLY A 251 4.18 7.27 -11.83
C GLY A 251 3.80 8.65 -12.35
N GLU A 252 3.75 8.80 -13.68
CA GLU A 252 3.34 10.05 -14.33
C GLU A 252 1.84 10.34 -14.08
N ASP A 253 1.01 9.30 -14.16
CA ASP A 253 -0.41 9.35 -13.83
C ASP A 253 -0.68 9.76 -12.37
N CYS A 254 0.17 9.32 -11.44
CA CYS A 254 0.18 9.81 -10.06
C CYS A 254 0.48 11.31 -9.99
N TYR A 255 1.57 11.75 -10.63
CA TYR A 255 1.99 13.15 -10.59
C TYR A 255 0.87 14.06 -11.09
N GLU A 256 0.31 13.76 -12.26
CA GLU A 256 -0.75 14.56 -12.87
C GLU A 256 -2.00 14.62 -11.98
N SER A 257 -2.52 13.45 -11.60
CA SER A 257 -3.78 13.35 -10.84
C SER A 257 -3.70 14.00 -9.46
N ILE A 258 -2.60 13.76 -8.73
CA ILE A 258 -2.44 14.27 -7.37
C ILE A 258 -2.19 15.77 -7.41
N LYS A 259 -1.41 16.25 -8.39
CA LYS A 259 -1.21 17.69 -8.58
C LYS A 259 -2.53 18.39 -8.87
N GLU A 260 -3.32 17.88 -9.80
CA GLU A 260 -4.63 18.43 -10.13
C GLU A 260 -5.53 18.46 -8.88
N LYS A 261 -5.57 17.38 -8.10
CA LYS A 261 -6.36 17.31 -6.87
C LYS A 261 -5.93 18.34 -5.82
N CYS A 262 -4.63 18.54 -5.66
CA CYS A 262 -4.09 19.55 -4.76
C CYS A 262 -4.46 20.96 -5.21
N GLU A 263 -4.35 21.26 -6.50
CA GLU A 263 -4.72 22.56 -7.07
C GLU A 263 -6.23 22.83 -6.94
N GLU A 264 -7.09 21.84 -7.18
CA GLU A 264 -8.53 21.90 -6.94
C GLU A 264 -8.85 22.21 -5.47
N THR A 265 -8.17 21.53 -4.55
CA THR A 265 -8.36 21.71 -3.11
C THR A 265 -7.96 23.12 -2.68
N LEU A 266 -6.79 23.61 -3.13
CA LEU A 266 -6.32 24.97 -2.84
C LEU A 266 -7.28 26.03 -3.41
N ARG A 267 -7.79 25.82 -4.62
CA ARG A 267 -8.76 26.71 -5.24
C ARG A 267 -10.04 26.79 -4.41
N THR A 268 -10.56 25.65 -3.97
CA THR A 268 -11.75 25.59 -3.10
C THR A 268 -11.52 26.35 -1.79
N LEU A 269 -10.35 26.16 -1.15
CA LEU A 269 -10.02 26.85 0.10
C LEU A 269 -9.95 28.37 -0.05
N GLU A 270 -9.43 28.87 -1.17
CA GLU A 270 -9.33 30.31 -1.41
C GLU A 270 -10.67 30.91 -1.84
N GLU A 271 -11.41 30.27 -2.75
CA GLU A 271 -12.72 30.73 -3.22
C GLU A 271 -13.77 30.78 -2.11
N TRP A 272 -13.70 29.86 -1.13
CA TRP A 272 -14.65 29.76 -0.02
C TRP A 272 -14.09 30.25 1.32
N LYS A 273 -12.96 30.97 1.30
CA LYS A 273 -12.23 31.34 2.53
C LYS A 273 -13.08 32.13 3.52
N ASP A 274 -13.84 33.10 3.04
CA ASP A 274 -14.74 33.92 3.85
C ASP A 274 -15.79 33.05 4.55
N VAL A 275 -16.42 32.13 3.82
CA VAL A 275 -17.39 31.17 4.39
C VAL A 275 -16.71 30.23 5.39
N ILE A 276 -15.61 29.58 5.00
CA ILE A 276 -14.89 28.60 5.83
C ILE A 276 -14.44 29.21 7.16
N THR A 277 -13.96 30.46 7.14
CA THR A 277 -13.43 31.13 8.34
C THR A 277 -14.50 31.84 9.17
N SER A 278 -15.66 32.16 8.58
CA SER A 278 -16.76 32.87 9.25
C SER A 278 -17.43 32.11 10.41
N THR A 279 -17.21 30.80 10.52
CA THR A 279 -17.78 29.97 11.60
C THR A 279 -16.92 29.91 12.86
N SER A 280 -15.90 30.77 12.96
CA SER A 280 -15.13 30.93 14.19
C SER A 280 -16.02 31.50 15.29
N HIS A 281 -15.82 31.07 16.53
CA HIS A 281 -16.62 31.59 17.65
C HIS A 281 -16.26 33.06 17.91
N ASP A 282 -17.26 33.95 17.95
CA ASP A 282 -17.08 35.42 18.08
C ASP A 282 -16.29 35.85 19.34
N GLN A 283 -16.17 34.97 20.33
CA GLN A 283 -15.46 35.23 21.60
C GLN A 283 -14.01 34.72 21.63
N ILE A 284 -13.47 34.21 20.53
CA ILE A 284 -12.03 33.92 20.45
C ILE A 284 -11.32 35.21 20.02
N GLU A 285 -10.91 36.02 21.00
CA GLU A 285 -9.92 37.07 20.76
C GLU A 285 -8.56 36.40 20.47
N ASN A 286 -7.96 36.74 19.32
CA ASN A 286 -6.62 36.30 18.91
C ASN A 286 -5.52 36.85 19.83
#